data_AF-A0A1E3A2U9-F1
#
_entry.id   AF-A0A1E3A2U9-F1
#
_cell.length_a   1.000
_cell.length_b   1.000
_cell.length_c   1.000
_cell.angle_alpha   90.00
_cell.angle_beta   90.00
_cell.angle_gamma   90.00
#
_symmetry.space_group_name_H-M   'P 1'
#
loop_
_entity.id
_entity.type
_entity.pdbx_description
1 polymer ?
#
loop_
_entity_poly.entity_id
_entity_poly.type
_entity_poly.pdbx_seq_one_letter_code
_entity_poly.pdbx_strand_id
1 'polypeptide(L)'
;MKMKLFDSELKVMEILWKEGDLSAGQLAKVLKERIGWNRNTTYTVIKKCVEKGAIERYEPNFMCHALIERKEAQHYETQELIEKMFDGSREKFFSAFLEEEELLPDEIERLKRLIERRK
;
A
#
# COMPACT_ATOMS: atom_id res chain seq x y z
N MET A 1 0.95 3.99 -14.71
CA MET A 1 0.83 2.52 -14.69
C MET A 1 -0.29 2.15 -13.73
N LYS A 2 -1.16 1.19 -14.08
CA LYS A 2 -2.17 0.65 -13.16
C LYS A 2 -1.52 -0.47 -12.36
N MET A 3 -1.07 -0.19 -11.13
CA MET A 3 -0.34 -1.18 -10.33
C MET A 3 -1.15 -1.61 -9.11
N LYS A 4 -1.88 -2.73 -9.27
CA LYS A 4 -2.56 -3.37 -8.13
C LYS A 4 -1.57 -4.26 -7.39
N LEU A 5 -1.31 -3.94 -6.13
CA LEU A 5 -0.66 -4.85 -5.20
C LEU A 5 -1.70 -5.75 -4.55
N PHE A 6 -1.34 -7.00 -4.30
CA PHE A 6 -2.10 -7.91 -3.46
C PHE A 6 -1.55 -7.89 -2.04
N ASP A 7 -2.33 -8.36 -1.06
CA ASP A 7 -1.97 -8.36 0.37
C ASP A 7 -0.57 -8.90 0.65
N SER A 8 -0.19 -9.98 -0.05
CA SER A 8 1.15 -10.56 0.07
C SER A 8 2.24 -9.60 -0.41
N GLU A 9 2.02 -8.89 -1.50
CA GLU A 9 2.97 -7.95 -2.09
C GLU A 9 3.06 -6.67 -1.25
N LEU A 10 1.92 -6.19 -0.75
CA LEU A 10 1.84 -5.08 0.21
C LEU A 10 2.73 -5.33 1.43
N LYS A 11 2.71 -6.55 2.00
CA LYS A 11 3.57 -6.91 3.14
C LYS A 11 5.07 -6.76 2.85
N VAL A 12 5.50 -7.03 1.61
CA VAL A 12 6.90 -6.82 1.20
C VAL A 12 7.17 -5.32 1.05
N MET A 13 6.26 -4.61 0.38
CA MET A 13 6.39 -3.17 0.12
C MET A 13 6.36 -2.34 1.41
N GLU A 14 5.56 -2.72 2.40
CA GLU A 14 5.54 -2.08 3.72
C GLU A 14 6.90 -2.08 4.41
N ILE A 15 7.67 -3.15 4.26
CA ILE A 15 9.02 -3.23 4.81
C ILE A 15 9.96 -2.32 4.02
N LEU A 16 9.91 -2.36 2.68
CA LEU A 16 10.76 -1.52 1.84
C LEU A 16 10.46 -0.02 2.01
N TRP A 17 9.19 0.38 2.14
CA TRP A 17 8.82 1.77 2.41
C TRP A 17 9.26 2.25 3.79
N LYS A 18 9.38 1.34 4.77
CA LYS A 18 9.74 1.68 6.14
C LYS A 18 11.25 1.67 6.36
N GLU A 19 11.93 0.64 5.87
CA GLU A 19 13.34 0.36 6.17
C GLU A 19 14.27 0.76 5.00
N GLY A 20 13.71 1.10 3.84
CA GLY A 20 14.46 1.36 2.61
C GLY A 20 14.91 0.08 1.92
N ASP A 21 15.97 0.19 1.13
CA ASP A 21 16.47 -0.90 0.31
C ASP A 21 17.03 -2.05 1.15
N LEU A 22 16.55 -3.26 0.89
CA LEU A 22 16.95 -4.46 1.61
C LEU A 22 17.22 -5.61 0.65
N SER A 23 18.16 -6.48 1.01
CA SER A 23 18.34 -7.74 0.29
C SER A 23 17.12 -8.65 0.45
N ALA A 24 16.87 -9.52 -0.53
CA ALA A 24 15.83 -10.54 -0.41
C ALA A 24 16.04 -11.47 0.80
N GLY A 25 17.30 -11.66 1.23
CA GLY A 25 17.64 -12.38 2.46
C GLY A 25 17.17 -11.65 3.73
N GLN A 26 17.39 -10.34 3.81
CA GLN A 26 16.92 -9.51 4.92
C GLN A 26 15.39 -9.44 4.96
N LEU A 27 14.74 -9.23 3.81
CA LEU A 27 13.27 -9.28 3.71
C LEU A 27 12.73 -10.61 4.20
N ALA A 28 13.36 -11.74 3.82
CA ALA A 28 12.95 -13.06 4.28
C ALA A 28 13.07 -13.21 5.80
N LYS A 29 14.11 -12.64 6.42
CA LYS A 29 14.28 -12.66 7.89
C LYS A 29 13.18 -11.84 8.58
N VAL A 30 12.94 -10.61 8.13
CA VAL A 30 11.92 -9.73 8.71
C VAL A 30 10.52 -10.31 8.55
N LEU A 31 10.18 -10.84 7.39
CA LEU A 31 8.87 -11.45 7.14
C LEU A 31 8.68 -12.77 7.89
N LYS A 32 9.75 -13.53 8.12
CA LYS A 32 9.70 -14.71 8.99
C LYS A 32 9.37 -14.31 10.43
N GLU A 33 9.99 -13.26 10.94
CA GLU A 33 9.78 -12.78 12.32
C GLU A 33 8.40 -12.14 12.51
N ARG A 34 7.93 -11.33 11.55
CA ARG A 34 6.65 -10.61 11.68
C ARG A 34 5.41 -11.46 11.41
N ILE A 35 5.46 -12.32 10.41
CA ILE A 35 4.28 -13.03 9.90
C ILE A 35 4.52 -14.53 9.63
N GLY A 36 5.67 -15.08 10.04
CA GLY A 36 5.97 -16.50 9.94
C GLY A 36 6.28 -17.02 8.53
N TRP A 37 6.55 -16.13 7.56
CA TRP A 37 6.84 -16.57 6.19
C TRP A 37 8.18 -17.30 6.08
N ASN A 38 8.17 -18.42 5.36
CA ASN A 38 9.41 -19.09 4.99
C ASN A 38 10.12 -18.33 3.84
N ARG A 39 11.41 -18.62 3.66
CA ARG A 39 12.24 -17.96 2.65
C ARG A 39 11.69 -18.10 1.23
N ASN A 40 11.17 -19.26 0.86
CA ASN A 40 10.67 -19.52 -0.49
C ASN A 40 9.42 -18.68 -0.80
N THR A 41 8.51 -18.54 0.18
CA THR A 41 7.34 -17.68 0.06
C THR A 41 7.76 -16.23 -0.18
N THR A 42 8.69 -15.71 0.63
CA THR A 42 9.19 -14.34 0.46
C THR A 42 9.80 -14.13 -0.92
N TYR A 43 10.65 -15.03 -1.39
CA TYR A 43 11.29 -14.90 -2.70
C TYR A 43 10.28 -14.98 -3.85
N THR A 44 9.24 -15.83 -3.71
CA THR A 44 8.16 -15.92 -4.70
C THR A 44 7.38 -14.62 -4.78
N VAL A 45 7.09 -13.99 -3.63
CA VAL A 45 6.36 -12.71 -3.60
C VAL A 45 7.24 -11.56 -4.12
N ILE A 46 8.52 -11.50 -3.74
CA ILE A 46 9.46 -10.52 -4.30
C ILE A 46 9.51 -10.64 -5.83
N LYS A 47 9.59 -11.87 -6.36
CA LYS A 47 9.56 -12.09 -7.82
C LYS A 47 8.29 -11.52 -8.45
N LYS A 48 7.11 -11.74 -7.86
CA LYS A 48 5.85 -11.15 -8.33
C LYS A 48 5.88 -9.62 -8.31
N CYS A 49 6.41 -9.01 -7.24
CA CYS A 49 6.58 -7.56 -7.17
C CYS A 49 7.51 -7.02 -8.27
N VAL A 50 8.57 -7.76 -8.60
CA VAL A 50 9.49 -7.40 -9.70
C VAL A 50 8.82 -7.56 -11.06
N GLU A 51 8.10 -8.67 -11.30
CA GLU A 51 7.32 -8.87 -12.55
C GLU A 51 6.27 -7.78 -12.75
N LYS A 52 5.72 -7.27 -11.65
CA LYS A 52 4.83 -6.12 -11.63
C LYS A 52 5.54 -4.77 -11.78
N GLY A 53 6.86 -4.69 -11.66
CA GLY A 53 7.58 -3.41 -11.66
C GLY A 53 7.29 -2.55 -10.43
N ALA A 54 6.84 -3.16 -9.33
CA ALA A 54 6.72 -2.48 -8.04
C ALA A 54 8.06 -2.44 -7.29
N ILE A 55 8.95 -3.38 -7.60
CA ILE A 55 10.29 -3.50 -7.02
C ILE A 55 11.30 -3.63 -8.15
N GLU A 56 12.43 -2.94 -8.03
CA GLU A 56 13.64 -3.21 -8.81
C GLU A 56 14.59 -4.09 -8.00
N ARG A 57 15.25 -5.03 -8.69
CA ARG A 57 16.30 -5.86 -8.10
C ARG A 57 17.64 -5.53 -8.73
N TYR A 58 18.64 -5.27 -7.91
CA TYR A 58 20.03 -5.05 -8.36
C TYR A 58 21.05 -5.87 -7.55
N GLU A 59 22.23 -5.99 -8.12
CA GLU A 59 23.38 -6.68 -7.54
C GLU A 59 24.39 -5.68 -6.98
N PRO A 60 25.24 -6.07 -6.01
CA PRO A 60 25.37 -7.40 -5.42
C PRO A 60 24.32 -7.71 -4.34
N ASN A 61 24.12 -9.00 -4.03
CA ASN A 61 23.30 -9.53 -2.93
C ASN A 61 21.78 -9.50 -3.11
N PHE A 62 21.29 -9.37 -4.35
CA PHE A 62 19.85 -9.36 -4.60
C PHE A 62 19.14 -8.27 -3.76
N MET A 63 19.61 -7.03 -3.90
CA MET A 63 18.98 -5.88 -3.26
C MET A 63 17.63 -5.59 -3.92
N CYS A 64 16.63 -5.25 -3.11
CA CYS A 64 15.28 -4.94 -3.53
C CYS A 64 15.01 -3.46 -3.21
N HIS A 65 14.67 -2.67 -4.22
CA HIS A 65 14.31 -1.26 -4.13
C HIS A 65 12.85 -1.07 -4.53
N ALA A 66 12.10 -0.29 -3.76
CA ALA A 66 10.71 0.03 -4.09
C ALA A 66 10.65 1.10 -5.19
N LEU A 67 10.02 0.77 -6.33
CA LEU A 67 9.86 1.69 -7.46
C LEU A 67 8.61 2.56 -7.37
N ILE A 68 7.68 2.20 -6.49
CA ILE A 68 6.44 2.95 -6.28
C ILE A 68 6.38 3.43 -4.84
N GLU A 69 5.84 4.64 -4.63
CA GLU A 69 5.64 5.16 -3.30
C GLU A 69 4.38 4.58 -2.65
N ARG A 70 4.37 4.52 -1.31
CA ARG A 70 3.19 4.11 -0.54
C ARG A 70 1.94 4.91 -0.93
N LYS A 71 2.11 6.22 -1.15
CA LYS A 71 1.02 7.13 -1.49
C LYS A 71 0.42 6.81 -2.86
N GLU A 72 1.24 6.42 -3.83
CA GLU A 72 0.78 6.04 -5.16
C GLU A 72 -0.04 4.75 -5.12
N ALA A 73 0.46 3.74 -4.39
CA ALA A 73 -0.26 2.48 -4.18
C ALA A 73 -1.62 2.72 -3.49
N GLN A 74 -1.64 3.51 -2.42
CA GLN A 74 -2.87 3.86 -1.71
C GLN A 74 -3.87 4.61 -2.59
N HIS A 75 -3.38 5.58 -3.39
CA HIS A 75 -4.23 6.34 -4.30
C HIS A 75 -4.87 5.42 -5.34
N TYR A 76 -4.07 4.54 -5.96
CA TYR A 76 -4.55 3.59 -6.94
C TYR A 76 -5.64 2.66 -6.38
N GLU A 77 -5.39 2.03 -5.23
CA GLU A 77 -6.36 1.13 -4.60
C GLU A 77 -7.64 1.86 -4.20
N THR A 78 -7.52 3.07 -3.67
CA THR A 78 -8.68 3.89 -3.28
C THR A 78 -9.53 4.26 -4.49
N GLN A 79 -8.91 4.67 -5.60
CA GLN A 79 -9.66 4.95 -6.83
C GLN A 79 -10.33 3.68 -7.36
N GLU A 80 -9.63 2.55 -7.41
CA GLU A 80 -10.22 1.27 -7.85
C GLU A 80 -11.40 0.82 -6.96
N LEU A 81 -11.34 1.09 -5.65
CA LEU A 81 -12.44 0.82 -4.73
C LEU A 81 -13.65 1.71 -5.05
N ILE A 82 -13.43 3.02 -5.20
CA ILE A 82 -14.48 4.00 -5.51
C ILE A 82 -15.16 3.66 -6.83
N GLU A 83 -14.39 3.31 -7.86
CA GLU A 83 -14.94 2.92 -9.16
C GLU A 83 -15.77 1.64 -9.11
N LYS A 84 -15.32 0.63 -8.34
CA LYS A 84 -15.99 -0.68 -8.31
C LYS A 84 -17.20 -0.75 -7.38
N MET A 85 -17.14 -0.06 -6.25
CA MET A 85 -18.12 -0.21 -5.17
C MET A 85 -19.06 0.99 -5.04
N PHE A 86 -18.69 2.15 -5.61
CA PHE A 86 -19.42 3.41 -5.42
C PHE A 86 -19.73 4.12 -6.75
N ASP A 87 -19.72 3.38 -7.87
CA ASP A 87 -19.96 3.88 -9.23
C ASP A 87 -19.09 5.11 -9.61
N GLY A 88 -17.86 5.16 -9.09
CA GLY A 88 -16.95 6.29 -9.31
C GLY A 88 -17.28 7.55 -8.48
N SER A 89 -18.35 7.51 -7.67
CA SER A 89 -18.75 8.65 -6.85
C SER A 89 -17.97 8.69 -5.54
N ARG A 90 -17.05 9.67 -5.46
CA ARG A 90 -16.36 10.01 -4.21
C ARG A 90 -17.34 10.47 -3.14
N GLU A 91 -18.40 11.17 -3.52
CA GLU A 91 -19.45 11.62 -2.60
C GLU A 91 -20.15 10.41 -1.95
N LYS A 92 -20.58 9.42 -2.74
CA LYS A 92 -21.19 8.19 -2.19
C LYS A 92 -20.25 7.45 -1.24
N PHE A 93 -18.97 7.35 -1.60
CA PHE A 93 -17.95 6.75 -0.74
C PHE A 93 -17.82 7.50 0.60
N PHE A 94 -17.71 8.83 0.56
CA PHE A 94 -17.62 9.63 1.77
C PHE A 94 -18.91 9.58 2.60
N SER A 95 -20.09 9.64 1.99
CA SER A 95 -21.35 9.52 2.71
C SER A 95 -21.47 8.18 3.43
N ALA A 96 -21.17 7.07 2.75
CA ALA A 96 -21.19 5.75 3.39
C ALA A 96 -20.20 5.64 4.55
N PHE A 97 -18.99 6.18 4.39
CA PHE A 97 -17.97 6.19 5.45
C PHE A 97 -18.42 7.03 6.67
N LEU A 98 -19.07 8.18 6.43
CA LEU A 98 -19.55 9.07 7.49
C LEU A 98 -20.84 8.59 8.17
N GLU A 99 -21.63 7.75 7.50
CA GLU A 99 -22.86 7.17 8.07
C GLU A 99 -22.57 6.01 9.05
N GLU A 100 -21.50 5.24 8.83
CA GLU A 100 -21.15 4.09 9.67
C GLU A 100 -20.33 4.45 10.93
N GLU A 101 -19.65 5.60 10.95
CA GLU A 101 -18.81 6.03 12.09
C GLU A 101 -19.42 7.20 12.87
N GLU A 102 -19.59 7.04 14.19
CA GLU A 102 -19.83 8.18 15.07
C GLU A 102 -18.57 9.03 15.16
N LEU A 103 -18.51 10.09 14.34
CA LEU A 103 -17.42 11.05 14.41
C LEU A 103 -17.55 11.95 15.62
N LEU A 104 -16.44 12.15 16.33
CA LEU A 104 -16.37 13.14 17.38
C LEU A 104 -16.50 14.57 16.79
N PRO A 105 -17.04 15.53 17.55
CA PRO A 105 -17.16 16.92 17.08
C PRO A 105 -15.85 17.52 16.56
N ASP A 106 -14.71 17.17 17.18
CA ASP A 106 -13.38 17.62 16.76
C ASP A 106 -12.94 17.01 15.42
N GLU A 107 -13.36 15.78 15.10
CA GLU A 107 -13.06 15.11 13.83
C GLU A 107 -13.83 15.77 12.70
N ILE A 108 -15.11 16.05 12.92
CA ILE A 108 -15.96 16.79 11.97
C ILE A 108 -15.32 18.15 11.66
N GLU A 109 -14.86 18.87 12.68
CA GLU A 109 -14.24 20.20 12.50
C GLU A 109 -12.89 20.12 11.77
N ARG A 110 -12.10 19.05 11.99
CA ARG A 110 -10.89 18.81 11.21
C ARG A 110 -11.21 18.50 9.74
N LEU A 111 -12.23 17.69 9.48
CA LEU A 111 -12.66 17.34 8.11
C LEU A 111 -13.19 18.56 7.36
N LYS A 112 -14.03 19.40 7.99
CA LYS A 112 -14.49 20.68 7.43
C LYS A 112 -13.31 21.56 7.02
N ARG A 113 -12.34 21.76 7.90
CA ARG A 113 -11.13 22.55 7.62
C ARG A 113 -10.29 21.98 6.47
N LEU A 114 -10.25 20.65 6.28
CA LEU A 114 -9.56 20.02 5.14
C LEU A 114 -10.23 20.35 3.81
N ILE A 115 -11.57 20.36 3.77
CA ILE A 115 -12.36 20.71 2.58
C ILE A 115 -12.19 22.19 2.25
N GLU A 116 -12.28 23.07 3.25
CA GLU A 116 -12.13 24.52 3.06
C GLU A 116 -10.76 24.92 2.53
N ARG A 117 -9.68 24.23 2.94
CA ARG A 117 -8.31 24.46 2.42
C ARG A 117 -8.13 24.11 0.95
N ARG A 118 -9.09 23.44 0.32
CA ARG A 118 -9.07 23.04 -1.09
C ARG A 118 -9.95 23.94 -1.99
N LYS A 119 -10.63 24.94 -1.42
CA LYS A 119 -11.20 26.06 -2.18
C LYS A 119 -10.10 27.00 -2.65
#